data_AF-A0A242JV83-F1
#
_entry.id   AF-A0A242JV83-F1
#
_cell.length_a   1.000
_cell.length_b   1.000
_cell.length_c   1.000
_cell.angle_alpha   90.00
_cell.angle_beta   90.00
_cell.angle_gamma   90.00
#
_symmetry.space_group_name_H-M   'P 1'
#
loop_
_entity.id
_entity.type
_entity.pdbx_description
1 polymer ?
#
loop_
_entity_poly.entity_id
_entity_poly.type
_entity_poly.pdbx_seq_one_letter_code
_entity_poly.pdbx_strand_id
1 'polypeptide(L)'
;MDKFKDELKEIATQAKINDSAFTTKVIGEELKAANVKIKDDAFKNILTPFTETSSTASTEDSATQTTESSETKSTDSTKASETKESTTDSTK
;
A
#
# COMPACT_ATOMS: atom_id res chain seq x y z
N MET A 1 11.77 -19.83 -23.53
CA MET A 1 11.25 -18.78 -22.63
C MET A 1 11.92 -18.85 -21.25
N ASP A 2 12.65 -19.93 -20.94
CA ASP A 2 13.14 -20.23 -19.59
C ASP A 2 14.44 -19.53 -19.18
N LYS A 3 15.19 -18.96 -20.14
CA LYS A 3 16.52 -18.37 -19.87
C LYS A 3 16.52 -17.28 -18.78
N PHE A 4 15.42 -16.55 -18.61
CA PHE A 4 15.30 -15.47 -17.61
C PHE A 4 14.27 -15.77 -16.53
N LYS A 5 13.69 -16.97 -16.53
CA LYS A 5 12.57 -17.29 -15.64
C LYS A 5 12.99 -17.25 -14.17
N ASP A 6 14.19 -17.73 -13.87
CA ASP A 6 14.74 -17.75 -12.52
C ASP A 6 15.09 -16.34 -12.04
N GLU A 7 15.74 -15.53 -12.88
CA GLU A 7 16.03 -14.12 -12.59
C GLU A 7 14.75 -13.30 -12.37
N LEU A 8 13.74 -13.48 -13.23
CA LEU A 8 12.44 -12.81 -13.08
C LEU A 8 11.73 -13.24 -11.79
N LYS A 9 11.79 -14.53 -11.44
CA LYS A 9 11.22 -15.04 -10.20
C LYS A 9 11.93 -14.46 -8.97
N GLU A 10 13.26 -14.37 -9.02
CA GLU A 10 14.05 -13.75 -7.95
C GLU A 10 13.68 -12.28 -7.78
N ILE A 11 13.66 -11.50 -8.86
CA ILE A 11 13.28 -10.07 -8.81
C ILE A 11 11.86 -9.90 -8.27
N ALA A 12 10.90 -10.70 -8.73
CA ALA A 12 9.53 -10.64 -8.25
C ALA A 12 9.42 -11.00 -6.75
N THR A 13 10.20 -11.99 -6.30
CA THR A 13 10.25 -12.39 -4.89
C THR A 13 10.84 -11.26 -4.03
N GLN A 14 11.95 -10.67 -4.46
CA GLN A 14 12.58 -9.55 -3.77
C GLN A 14 11.66 -8.33 -3.72
N ALA A 15 10.97 -8.02 -4.84
CA ALA A 15 10.00 -6.95 -4.87
C ALA A 15 8.87 -7.14 -3.84
N LYS A 16 8.40 -8.39 -3.66
CA LYS A 16 7.37 -8.71 -2.66
C LYS A 16 7.89 -8.69 -1.21
N ILE A 17 9.13 -9.09 -0.98
CA ILE A 17 9.75 -8.99 0.35
C ILE A 17 9.94 -7.52 0.76
N ASN A 18 10.31 -6.66 -0.20
CA ASN A 18 10.50 -5.23 0.05
C ASN A 18 9.19 -4.44 0.11
N ASP A 19 8.06 -5.06 -0.27
CA ASP A 19 6.73 -4.48 -0.16
C ASP A 19 6.23 -4.62 1.30
N SER A 20 6.23 -3.51 2.03
CA SER A 20 5.80 -3.46 3.43
C SER A 20 4.33 -3.82 3.61
N ALA A 21 3.47 -3.54 2.62
CA ALA A 21 2.05 -3.88 2.69
C ALA A 21 1.86 -5.39 2.50
N PHE A 22 2.58 -6.00 1.55
CA PHE A 22 2.54 -7.45 1.33
C PHE A 22 3.08 -8.21 2.55
N THR A 23 4.23 -7.80 3.09
CA THR A 23 4.81 -8.44 4.28
C THR A 23 3.92 -8.29 5.51
N THR A 24 3.35 -7.11 5.75
CA THR A 24 2.38 -6.88 6.84
C THR A 24 1.15 -7.78 6.70
N LYS A 25 0.62 -7.89 5.48
CA LYS A 25 -0.52 -8.78 5.19
C LYS A 25 -0.20 -10.24 5.50
N VAL A 26 0.93 -10.76 4.99
CA VAL A 26 1.33 -12.16 5.19
C VAL A 26 1.56 -12.47 6.67
N ILE A 27 2.20 -11.56 7.42
CA ILE A 27 2.38 -11.70 8.87
C ILE A 27 1.01 -11.75 9.58
N GLY A 28 0.08 -10.87 9.20
CA GLY A 28 -1.27 -10.86 9.75
C GLY A 28 -2.05 -12.14 9.50
N GLU A 29 -1.97 -12.68 8.28
CA GLU A 29 -2.57 -13.97 7.91
C GLU A 29 -2.00 -15.12 8.75
N GLU A 30 -0.68 -15.17 8.93
CA GLU A 30 -0.02 -16.22 9.72
C GLU A 30 -0.37 -16.12 11.22
N LEU A 31 -0.39 -14.89 11.78
CA LEU A 31 -0.81 -14.66 13.17
C LEU A 31 -2.27 -15.09 13.41
N LYS A 32 -3.15 -14.86 12.43
CA LYS A 32 -4.55 -15.29 12.47
C LYS A 32 -4.66 -16.82 12.36
N ALA A 33 -3.91 -17.44 11.45
CA ALA A 33 -3.88 -18.89 11.27
C ALA A 33 -3.38 -19.62 12.54
N ALA A 34 -2.37 -19.05 13.21
CA ALA A 34 -1.86 -19.54 14.49
C ALA A 34 -2.80 -19.24 15.68
N ASN A 35 -3.92 -18.53 15.46
CA ASN A 35 -4.88 -18.14 16.49
C ASN A 35 -4.23 -17.43 17.69
N VAL A 36 -3.30 -16.51 17.41
CA VAL A 36 -2.53 -15.79 18.44
C VAL A 36 -3.48 -14.91 19.27
N LYS A 37 -3.36 -15.01 20.60
CA LYS A 37 -4.14 -14.22 21.56
C LYS A 37 -3.23 -13.27 22.34
N ILE A 38 -3.49 -11.97 22.24
CA ILE A 38 -2.76 -10.95 22.98
C ILE A 38 -3.27 -10.91 24.42
N LYS A 39 -2.44 -11.33 25.37
CA LYS A 39 -2.79 -11.36 26.81
C LYS A 39 -2.31 -10.14 27.58
N ASP A 40 -1.28 -9.47 27.09
CA ASP A 40 -0.68 -8.30 27.71
C ASP A 40 -0.98 -7.07 26.86
N ASP A 41 -1.62 -6.09 27.48
CA ASP A 41 -2.12 -4.88 26.86
C ASP A 41 -1.00 -4.02 26.27
N ALA A 42 0.21 -4.10 26.82
CA ALA A 42 1.37 -3.37 26.30
C ALA A 42 1.71 -3.77 24.86
N PHE A 43 1.33 -4.98 24.43
CA PHE A 43 1.61 -5.50 23.08
C PHE A 43 0.44 -5.35 22.11
N LYS A 44 -0.71 -4.81 22.53
CA LYS A 44 -1.85 -4.62 21.62
C LYS A 44 -1.50 -3.66 20.48
N ASN A 45 -0.87 -2.54 20.81
CA ASN A 45 -0.59 -1.46 19.85
C ASN A 45 0.52 -1.80 18.85
N ILE A 46 1.41 -2.74 19.16
CA ILE A 46 2.47 -3.14 18.22
C ILE A 46 1.98 -4.17 17.20
N LEU A 47 0.93 -4.93 17.54
CA LEU A 47 0.37 -5.97 16.68
C LEU A 47 -0.82 -5.51 15.84
N THR A 48 -1.44 -4.37 16.19
CA THR A 48 -2.59 -3.79 15.47
C THR A 48 -2.40 -3.70 13.95
N PRO A 49 -1.24 -3.24 13.41
CA PRO A 49 -1.04 -3.15 11.96
C PRO A 49 -1.21 -4.48 11.23
N PHE A 50 -0.88 -5.60 11.88
CA PHE A 50 -0.97 -6.94 11.33
C PHE A 50 -2.36 -7.57 11.54
N THR A 51 -3.08 -7.18 12.59
CA THR A 51 -4.42 -7.71 12.86
C THR A 51 -5.53 -7.00 12.09
N GLU A 52 -5.36 -5.70 11.77
CA GLU A 52 -6.39 -4.90 11.08
C GLU A 52 -6.40 -5.11 9.56
N THR A 53 -5.22 -5.23 8.95
CA THR A 53 -5.03 -5.41 7.50
C THR A 53 -5.50 -6.77 6.97
N SER A 54 -5.67 -7.78 7.85
CA SER A 54 -6.13 -9.13 7.48
C SER A 54 -7.67 -9.21 7.26
N SER A 55 -8.41 -8.12 7.47
CA SER A 55 -9.88 -8.14 7.39
C SER A 55 -10.45 -8.06 5.96
N THR A 56 -9.62 -8.00 4.92
CA THR A 56 -10.08 -7.94 3.52
C THR A 56 -10.05 -9.31 2.85
N ALA A 57 -10.89 -10.23 3.31
CA ALA A 57 -11.18 -11.47 2.62
C ALA A 57 -12.66 -11.88 2.79
N SER A 58 -13.53 -11.17 2.08
CA SER A 58 -14.74 -11.74 1.49
C SER A 58 -14.75 -11.34 0.01
N THR A 59 -14.39 -12.29 -0.85
CA THR A 59 -14.58 -12.25 -2.30
C THR A 59 -16.07 -12.27 -2.62
N GLU A 60 -16.57 -11.24 -3.29
CA GLU A 60 -17.66 -11.39 -4.27
C GLU A 60 -17.17 -10.91 -5.63
N ASP A 61 -17.01 -11.89 -6.51
CA ASP A 61 -16.99 -11.75 -7.96
C ASP A 61 -18.36 -11.21 -8.41
N SER A 62 -18.40 -10.04 -9.02
CA SER A 62 -19.55 -9.60 -9.82
C SER A 62 -19.10 -8.72 -10.97
N ALA A 63 -19.03 -9.41 -12.11
CA ALA A 63 -19.23 -8.96 -13.47
C ALA A 63 -19.60 -7.48 -13.69
N THR A 64 -18.78 -6.84 -14.54
CA THR A 64 -19.18 -5.92 -15.63
C THR A 64 -20.56 -5.27 -15.56
N GLN A 65 -20.59 -3.95 -15.43
CA GLN A 65 -21.51 -3.14 -16.21
C GLN A 65 -20.92 -1.77 -16.55
N THR A 66 -20.65 -1.59 -17.84
CA THR A 66 -20.37 -0.32 -18.51
C THR A 66 -21.61 0.56 -18.47
N THR A 67 -21.48 1.82 -18.07
CA THR A 67 -22.33 2.90 -18.59
C THR A 67 -21.49 4.13 -18.91
N GLU A 68 -21.63 4.50 -20.17
CA GLU A 68 -20.96 5.52 -20.96
C GLU A 68 -21.55 6.92 -20.74
N SER A 69 -20.70 7.94 -20.94
CA SER A 69 -21.01 9.37 -21.19
C SER A 69 -21.68 10.19 -20.07
N SER A 70 -21.21 11.39 -19.73
CA SER A 70 -21.11 12.53 -20.66
C SER A 70 -20.24 13.67 -20.10
N GLU A 71 -19.67 14.44 -21.02
CA GLU A 71 -18.90 15.68 -20.89
C GLU A 71 -19.40 16.70 -19.86
N THR A 72 -18.45 17.36 -19.17
CA THR A 72 -18.50 18.84 -19.02
C THR A 72 -17.10 19.45 -19.10
N LYS A 73 -17.05 20.53 -19.87
CA LYS A 73 -15.89 21.32 -20.30
C LYS A 73 -15.15 22.08 -19.19
N SER A 74 -13.84 22.23 -19.46
CA SER A 74 -13.01 23.45 -19.37
C SER A 74 -13.03 24.32 -18.10
N THR A 75 -11.82 24.53 -17.54
CA THR A 75 -11.16 25.82 -17.22
C THR A 75 -9.80 25.45 -16.61
N ASP A 76 -8.71 25.46 -17.38
CA ASP A 76 -7.83 26.60 -17.64
C ASP A 76 -7.17 27.22 -16.39
N SER A 77 -5.84 27.40 -16.48
CA SER A 77 -4.96 28.18 -15.60
C SER A 77 -4.41 27.55 -14.32
N THR A 78 -3.27 26.85 -14.43
CA THR A 78 -2.16 27.05 -13.46
C THR A 78 -0.88 27.38 -14.20
N LYS A 79 -0.64 28.69 -14.25
CA LYS A 79 0.53 29.40 -14.73
C LYS A 79 1.82 28.83 -14.14
N ALA A 80 2.75 28.54 -15.03
CA ALA A 80 4.15 28.33 -14.71
C ALA A 80 4.79 29.64 -14.20
N SER A 81 5.73 29.45 -13.27
CA SER A 81 7.01 30.15 -13.20
C SER A 81 7.24 31.13 -12.03
N GLU A 82 8.42 30.90 -11.44
CA GLU A 82 9.35 31.82 -10.77
C GLU A 82 9.28 32.02 -9.25
N THR A 83 10.13 31.26 -8.56
CA THR A 83 11.29 31.76 -7.81
C THR A 83 11.18 33.17 -7.23
N LYS A 84 11.17 33.26 -5.89
CA LYS A 84 12.05 34.17 -5.13
C LYS A 84 12.35 33.63 -3.73
N GLU A 85 13.64 33.61 -3.44
CA GLU A 85 14.26 33.46 -2.13
C GLU A 85 13.66 34.43 -1.09
N SER A 86 13.60 34.00 0.17
CA SER A 86 13.90 34.86 1.31
C SER A 86 14.45 33.99 2.45
N THR A 87 15.75 34.11 2.64
CA THR A 87 16.52 33.84 3.85
C THR A 87 15.85 34.51 5.07
N THR A 88 15.70 33.86 6.22
CA THR A 88 16.57 33.90 7.42
C THR A 88 15.66 33.40 8.56
N ASP A 89 16.07 32.50 9.45
CA ASP A 89 16.72 32.89 10.69
C ASP A 89 17.34 31.64 11.34
N SER A 90 18.65 31.70 11.55
CA SER A 90 19.43 30.68 12.25
C SER A 90 19.58 31.06 13.71
N THR A 91 19.37 30.08 14.60
CA THR A 91 20.05 29.89 15.89
C THR A 91 20.67 31.11 16.58
N LYS A 92 20.15 31.45 17.76
CA LYS A 92 20.98 31.75 18.93
C LYS A 92 20.26 31.35 20.23
#